data_AF-A0A4C1YPH9-F1
#
_entry.id   AF-A0A4C1YPH9-F1
#
_cell.length_a   1.000
_cell.length_b   1.000
_cell.length_c   1.000
_cell.angle_alpha   90.00
_cell.angle_beta   90.00
_cell.angle_gamma   90.00
#
_symmetry.space_group_name_H-M   'P 1'
#
loop_
_entity.id
_entity.type
_entity.pdbx_description
1 polymer ?
#
loop_
_entity_poly.entity_id
_entity_poly.type
_entity_poly.pdbx_seq_one_letter_code
_entity_poly.pdbx_strand_id
1 'polypeptide(L)'
;MFAHAPREVINILSNENVTVNAHQFCIDDDNLRAYNLTADWRVMSHNHDEYGVKFISTVEHRRYPFYGVQFHPEKNAYEWKASKAHAHSMNAVRSNRYFMDFFVSECRKSEHSFASASEENQYVIYNYEAKFTGVLGSAYQQCYMFEPRGTVGE
;
A
#
# COMPACT_ATOMS: atom_id res chain seq x y z
N MET A 1 -11.33 -0.98 7.51
CA MET A 1 -10.57 -1.82 6.56
C MET A 1 -11.18 -3.21 6.38
N PHE A 2 -11.27 -4.09 7.39
CA PHE A 2 -11.65 -5.50 7.17
C PHE A 2 -13.10 -5.88 7.53
N ALA A 3 -13.90 -4.96 8.06
CA ALA A 3 -15.25 -5.26 8.56
C ALA A 3 -16.19 -5.92 7.53
N HIS A 4 -16.00 -5.62 6.24
CA HIS A 4 -16.79 -6.17 5.13
C HIS A 4 -15.93 -6.94 4.12
N ALA A 5 -14.71 -7.34 4.52
CA ALA A 5 -13.86 -8.14 3.66
C ALA A 5 -14.53 -9.50 3.36
N PRO A 6 -14.50 -9.98 2.10
CA PRO A 6 -14.97 -11.33 1.80
C PRO A 6 -14.21 -12.35 2.66
N ARG A 7 -14.93 -13.35 3.18
CA ARG A 7 -14.31 -14.41 4.01
C ARG A 7 -13.15 -15.11 3.31
N GLU A 8 -13.28 -15.31 2.00
CA GLU A 8 -12.20 -15.87 1.18
C GLU A 8 -10.93 -15.01 1.21
N VAL A 9 -11.05 -13.68 1.11
CA VAL A 9 -9.91 -12.76 1.19
C VAL A 9 -9.25 -12.86 2.57
N ILE A 10 -10.04 -12.88 3.64
CA ILE A 10 -9.51 -13.06 5.01
C ILE A 10 -8.79 -14.41 5.16
N ASN A 11 -9.37 -15.49 4.62
CA ASN A 11 -8.76 -16.81 4.68
C ASN A 11 -7.43 -16.87 3.92
N ILE A 12 -7.36 -16.30 2.71
CA ILE A 12 -6.13 -16.23 1.92
C ILE A 12 -5.07 -15.44 2.69
N LEU A 13 -5.39 -14.22 3.15
CA LEU A 13 -4.45 -13.37 3.88
C LEU A 13 -3.94 -13.99 5.19
N SER A 14 -4.76 -14.83 5.83
CA SER A 14 -4.40 -15.46 7.11
C SER A 14 -3.55 -16.72 6.97
N ASN A 15 -3.62 -17.41 5.82
CA ASN A 15 -3.06 -18.76 5.68
C ASN A 15 -2.02 -18.90 4.54
N GLU A 16 -1.91 -17.92 3.65
CA GLU A 16 -1.02 -17.99 2.49
C GLU A 16 0.03 -16.87 2.51
N ASN A 17 1.20 -17.15 1.94
CA ASN A 17 2.26 -16.14 1.76
C ASN A 17 1.96 -15.26 0.53
N VAL A 18 1.01 -14.32 0.69
CA VAL A 18 0.48 -13.50 -0.40
C VAL A 18 0.83 -12.02 -0.31
N THR A 19 1.42 -11.55 0.79
CA THR A 19 1.77 -10.13 0.99
C THR A 19 3.25 -9.89 0.73
N VAL A 20 3.60 -8.92 -0.13
CA VAL A 20 4.99 -8.58 -0.42
C VAL A 20 5.56 -7.66 0.66
N ASN A 21 6.50 -8.15 1.46
CA ASN A 21 7.24 -7.35 2.45
C ASN A 21 8.59 -6.94 1.87
N ALA A 22 8.85 -5.62 1.78
CA ALA A 22 10.06 -5.05 1.22
C ALA A 22 10.53 -3.84 2.03
N HIS A 23 10.77 -4.06 3.32
CA HIS A 23 11.12 -3.03 4.30
C HIS A 23 12.24 -3.52 5.23
N GLN A 24 12.95 -2.59 5.87
CA GLN A 24 14.03 -2.87 6.83
C GLN A 24 13.65 -2.51 8.28
N PHE A 25 12.61 -1.70 8.45
CA PHE A 25 12.16 -1.19 9.74
C PHE A 25 10.68 -1.49 9.90
N CYS A 26 10.30 -1.86 11.12
CA CYS A 26 8.93 -2.15 11.48
C CYS A 26 8.57 -1.44 12.78
N ILE A 27 7.26 -1.34 13.03
CA ILE A 27 6.70 -0.88 14.30
C ILE A 27 6.09 -2.10 15.00
N ASP A 28 6.42 -2.31 16.26
CA ASP A 28 5.78 -3.32 17.10
C ASP A 28 4.74 -2.71 18.07
N ASP A 29 4.07 -3.57 18.83
CA ASP A 29 3.05 -3.13 19.78
C ASP A 29 3.64 -2.25 20.92
N ASP A 30 4.91 -2.46 21.28
CA ASP A 30 5.59 -1.68 22.33
C ASP A 30 5.94 -0.28 21.85
N ASN A 31 6.38 -0.14 20.60
CA ASN A 31 6.57 1.17 19.96
C ASN A 31 5.25 1.94 19.95
N LEU A 32 4.16 1.32 19.50
CA LEU A 32 2.85 1.98 19.43
C LEU A 32 2.36 2.44 20.82
N ARG A 33 2.60 1.63 21.86
CA ARG A 33 2.33 1.98 23.26
C ARG A 33 3.21 3.12 23.76
N ALA A 34 4.51 3.06 23.52
CA ALA A 34 5.48 4.04 24.02
C ALA A 34 5.18 5.47 23.54
N TYR A 35 4.60 5.62 22.35
CA TYR A 35 4.19 6.91 21.79
C TYR A 35 2.71 7.26 22.02
N ASN A 36 2.00 6.51 22.88
CA ASN A 36 0.58 6.71 23.19
C ASN A 36 -0.35 6.66 21.97
N LEU A 37 0.02 5.91 20.92
CA LEU A 37 -0.72 5.83 19.67
C LEU A 37 -1.85 4.79 19.68
N THR A 38 -1.91 3.94 20.71
CA THR A 38 -2.93 2.87 20.83
C THR A 38 -4.36 3.38 21.00
N ALA A 39 -4.51 4.61 21.51
CA ALA A 39 -5.79 5.28 21.66
C ALA A 39 -6.37 5.73 20.31
N ASP A 40 -5.53 6.03 19.33
CA ASP A 40 -5.93 6.55 18.02
C ASP A 40 -5.90 5.48 16.94
N TRP A 41 -4.97 4.54 17.02
CA TRP A 41 -4.75 3.51 16.02
C TRP A 41 -5.22 2.14 16.52
N ARG A 42 -5.96 1.45 15.67
CA ARG A 42 -6.35 0.06 15.85
C ARG A 42 -5.43 -0.81 15.01
N VAL A 43 -4.68 -1.69 15.69
CA VAL A 43 -3.92 -2.75 15.04
C VAL A 43 -4.88 -3.80 14.50
N MET A 44 -4.70 -4.18 13.23
CA MET A 44 -5.60 -5.09 12.52
C MET A 44 -4.94 -6.43 12.18
N SER A 45 -3.62 -6.46 12.01
CA SER A 45 -2.85 -7.70 11.81
C SER A 45 -1.38 -7.54 12.20
N HIS A 46 -0.72 -8.69 12.35
CA HIS A 46 0.73 -8.79 12.56
C HIS A 46 1.35 -9.72 11.52
N ASN A 47 2.64 -9.53 11.26
CA ASN A 47 3.49 -10.47 10.54
C ASN A 47 4.75 -10.77 11.39
N HIS A 48 5.55 -11.72 10.93
CA HIS A 48 6.85 -12.04 11.53
C HIS A 48 7.93 -11.87 10.47
N ASP A 49 9.08 -11.32 10.85
CA ASP A 49 10.24 -11.21 9.97
C ASP A 49 11.00 -12.55 9.87
N GLU A 50 12.12 -12.56 9.15
CA GLU A 50 12.96 -13.76 8.97
C GLU A 50 13.59 -14.28 10.27
N TYR A 51 13.65 -13.45 11.32
CA TYR A 51 14.14 -13.80 12.65
C TYR A 51 13.00 -14.14 13.63
N GLY A 52 11.74 -14.12 13.18
CA GLY A 52 10.57 -14.38 14.00
C GLY A 52 10.12 -13.21 14.87
N VAL A 53 10.60 -11.99 14.62
CA VAL A 53 10.15 -10.79 15.33
C VAL A 53 8.76 -10.42 14.84
N LYS A 54 7.79 -10.36 15.76
CA LYS A 54 6.42 -9.97 15.47
C LYS A 54 6.32 -8.46 15.29
N PHE A 55 5.76 -8.02 14.17
CA PHE A 55 5.53 -6.60 13.89
C PHE A 55 4.11 -6.33 13.40
N ILE A 56 3.66 -5.09 13.54
CA ILE A 56 2.34 -4.63 13.06
C ILE A 56 2.37 -4.53 11.54
N SER A 57 1.45 -5.22 10.86
CA SER A 57 1.39 -5.23 9.39
C SER A 57 0.22 -4.49 8.80
N THR A 58 -0.86 -4.27 9.56
CA THR A 58 -1.96 -3.37 9.15
C THR A 58 -2.53 -2.60 10.34
N VAL A 59 -2.91 -1.35 10.10
CA VAL A 59 -3.55 -0.45 11.06
C VAL A 59 -4.67 0.36 10.41
N GLU A 60 -5.64 0.77 11.21
CA GLU A 60 -6.62 1.79 10.85
C GLU A 60 -6.80 2.78 11.99
N HIS A 61 -6.99 4.06 11.67
CA HIS A 61 -7.31 5.07 12.68
C HIS A 61 -8.76 4.89 13.15
N ARG A 62 -9.00 5.04 14.46
CA ARG A 62 -10.31 4.78 15.07
C ARG A 62 -11.38 5.81 14.70
N ARG A 63 -10.97 7.06 14.54
CA ARG A 63 -11.85 8.19 14.18
C ARG A 63 -11.80 8.59 12.69
N TYR A 64 -10.62 8.79 12.13
CA TYR A 64 -10.44 9.30 10.76
C TYR A 64 -10.23 8.17 9.75
N PRO A 65 -10.53 8.38 8.45
CA PRO A 65 -10.33 7.38 7.40
C PRO A 65 -8.85 7.27 6.99
N PHE A 66 -7.97 7.01 7.97
CA PHE A 66 -6.54 6.77 7.75
C PHE A 66 -6.24 5.29 7.93
N TYR A 67 -5.44 4.78 7.00
CA TYR A 67 -5.16 3.35 6.86
C TYR A 67 -3.68 3.16 6.59
N GLY A 68 -3.09 2.11 7.16
CA GLY A 68 -1.70 1.75 6.94
C GLY A 68 -1.55 0.26 6.70
N VAL A 69 -0.71 -0.08 5.73
CA VAL A 69 -0.24 -1.45 5.48
C VAL A 69 1.29 -1.42 5.40
N GLN A 70 1.96 -2.35 6.06
CA GLN A 70 3.43 -2.44 6.06
C GLN A 70 3.97 -3.17 4.83
N PHE A 71 3.15 -4.04 4.23
CA PHE A 71 3.43 -4.73 2.97
C PHE A 71 2.96 -3.91 1.76
N HIS A 72 3.27 -4.40 0.56
CA HIS A 72 3.05 -3.76 -0.72
C HIS A 72 1.98 -4.50 -1.56
N PRO A 73 0.68 -4.19 -1.39
CA PRO A 73 -0.39 -4.88 -2.14
C PRO A 73 -0.35 -4.62 -3.65
N GLU A 74 0.30 -3.54 -4.11
CA GLU A 74 0.43 -3.21 -5.52
C GLU A 74 1.36 -4.19 -6.27
N LYS A 75 2.38 -4.73 -5.58
CA LYS A 75 3.47 -5.46 -6.24
C LYS A 75 3.01 -6.79 -6.84
N ASN A 76 2.02 -7.44 -6.23
CA ASN A 76 1.54 -8.76 -6.67
C ASN A 76 1.05 -8.77 -8.12
N ALA A 77 0.43 -7.68 -8.58
CA ALA A 77 -0.13 -7.60 -9.93
C ALA A 77 0.80 -6.91 -10.93
N TYR A 78 1.66 -5.99 -10.46
CA TYR A 78 2.32 -5.02 -11.35
C TYR A 78 3.84 -5.14 -11.38
N GLU A 79 4.49 -5.75 -10.38
CA GLU A 79 5.95 -5.75 -10.27
C GLU A 79 6.58 -7.13 -10.47
N TRP A 80 7.31 -7.32 -11.56
CA TRP A 80 7.78 -8.64 -12.02
C TRP A 80 9.30 -8.80 -12.00
N LYS A 81 9.98 -8.12 -11.08
CA LYS A 81 11.43 -8.22 -10.96
C LYS A 81 11.84 -9.64 -10.59
N ALA A 82 12.48 -10.35 -11.52
CA ALA A 82 12.83 -11.77 -11.37
C ALA A 82 13.72 -12.08 -10.15
N SER A 83 14.55 -11.14 -9.71
CA SER A 83 15.38 -11.30 -8.51
C SER A 83 14.62 -11.10 -7.18
N LYS A 84 13.33 -10.81 -7.25
CA LYS A 84 12.44 -10.70 -6.09
C LYS A 84 11.37 -11.79 -6.18
N ALA A 85 11.24 -12.58 -5.13
CA ALA A 85 10.23 -13.64 -5.03
C ALA A 85 8.85 -13.04 -4.65
N HIS A 86 8.31 -12.16 -5.48
CA HIS A 86 6.98 -11.60 -5.27
C HIS A 86 5.90 -12.66 -5.55
N ALA A 87 4.86 -12.67 -4.71
CA ALA A 87 3.75 -13.61 -4.87
C ALA A 87 2.84 -13.16 -6.03
N HIS A 88 2.83 -13.92 -7.13
CA HIS A 88 2.02 -13.64 -8.32
C HIS A 88 0.87 -14.64 -8.51
N SER A 89 0.55 -15.44 -7.49
CA SER A 89 -0.57 -16.39 -7.58
C SER A 89 -1.90 -15.64 -7.74
N MET A 90 -2.91 -16.32 -8.29
CA MET A 90 -4.27 -15.77 -8.39
C MET A 90 -4.80 -15.31 -7.03
N ASN A 91 -4.52 -16.07 -5.98
CA ASN A 91 -4.89 -15.72 -4.61
C ASN A 91 -4.17 -14.46 -4.13
N ALA A 92 -2.89 -14.30 -4.47
CA ALA A 92 -2.13 -13.09 -4.14
C ALA A 92 -2.70 -11.85 -4.84
N VAL A 93 -2.98 -11.94 -6.15
CA VAL A 93 -3.59 -10.83 -6.89
C VAL A 93 -4.99 -10.51 -6.37
N ARG A 94 -5.83 -11.53 -6.13
CA ARG A 94 -7.20 -11.36 -5.64
C ARG A 94 -7.25 -10.71 -4.26
N SER A 95 -6.48 -11.25 -3.31
CA SER A 95 -6.47 -10.76 -1.93
C SER A 95 -5.87 -9.36 -1.81
N ASN A 96 -4.84 -9.03 -2.60
CA ASN A 96 -4.23 -7.70 -2.53
C ASN A 96 -5.03 -6.63 -3.30
N ARG A 97 -5.77 -7.01 -4.34
CA ARG A 97 -6.74 -6.10 -5.01
C ARG A 97 -7.81 -5.58 -4.05
N TYR A 98 -8.20 -6.37 -3.04
CA TYR A 98 -9.16 -5.95 -2.02
C TYR A 98 -8.79 -4.59 -1.39
N PHE A 99 -7.50 -4.35 -1.10
CA PHE A 99 -7.06 -3.09 -0.49
C PHE A 99 -7.30 -1.90 -1.42
N MET A 100 -7.14 -2.09 -2.74
CA MET A 100 -7.40 -1.06 -3.74
C MET A 100 -8.89 -0.77 -3.83
N ASP A 101 -9.72 -1.82 -3.93
CA ASP A 101 -11.18 -1.68 -4.00
C ASP A 101 -11.73 -1.01 -2.73
N PHE A 102 -11.24 -1.42 -1.55
CA PHE A 102 -11.54 -0.79 -0.27
C PHE A 102 -11.16 0.70 -0.26
N PHE A 103 -9.92 1.04 -0.62
CA PHE A 103 -9.46 2.44 -0.57
C PHE A 103 -10.26 3.33 -1.51
N VAL A 104 -10.53 2.89 -2.75
CA VAL A 104 -11.37 3.64 -3.69
C VAL A 104 -12.81 3.76 -3.15
N SER A 105 -13.33 2.76 -2.44
CA SER A 105 -14.65 2.89 -1.77
C SER A 105 -14.68 3.97 -0.68
N GLU A 106 -13.57 4.18 0.04
CA GLU A 106 -13.44 5.28 1.01
C GLU A 106 -13.35 6.64 0.31
N CYS A 107 -12.59 6.75 -0.78
CA CYS A 107 -12.51 7.98 -1.58
C CYS A 107 -13.87 8.45 -2.11
N ARG A 108 -14.76 7.51 -2.48
CA ARG A 108 -16.12 7.81 -2.96
C ARG A 108 -17.04 8.44 -1.92
N LYS A 109 -16.65 8.47 -0.65
CA LYS A 109 -17.41 9.15 0.42
C LYS A 109 -17.14 10.65 0.46
N SER A 110 -16.16 11.14 -0.29
CA SER A 110 -15.88 12.55 -0.45
C SER A 110 -16.65 13.13 -1.64
N GLU A 111 -17.15 14.35 -1.48
CA GLU A 111 -17.81 15.13 -2.54
C GLU A 111 -16.83 16.07 -3.27
N HIS A 112 -15.52 15.94 -3.02
CA HIS A 112 -14.52 16.78 -3.68
C HIS A 112 -14.54 16.61 -5.20
N SER A 113 -14.40 17.74 -5.92
CA SER A 113 -14.32 17.79 -7.37
C SER A 113 -13.40 18.93 -7.82
N PHE A 114 -12.87 18.84 -9.03
CA PHE A 114 -12.26 19.99 -9.72
C PHE A 114 -13.34 21.03 -10.10
N ALA A 115 -12.94 22.28 -10.31
CA ALA A 115 -13.87 23.33 -10.72
C ALA A 115 -14.35 23.15 -12.16
N SER A 116 -13.57 22.45 -13.00
CA SER A 116 -13.96 22.09 -14.37
C SER A 116 -13.21 20.86 -14.87
N ALA A 117 -13.75 20.20 -15.90
CA ALA A 117 -13.04 19.12 -16.60
C ALA A 117 -11.73 19.59 -17.24
N SER A 118 -11.66 20.86 -17.67
CA SER A 118 -10.42 21.43 -18.21
C SER A 118 -9.33 21.56 -17.16
N GLU A 119 -9.70 21.80 -15.90
CA GLU A 119 -8.76 21.85 -14.80
C GLU A 119 -8.30 20.43 -14.45
N GLU A 120 -9.24 19.48 -14.29
CA GLU A 120 -8.93 18.07 -14.04
C GLU A 120 -7.94 17.50 -15.07
N ASN A 121 -8.18 17.77 -16.35
CA ASN A 121 -7.33 17.32 -17.45
C ASN A 121 -5.89 17.85 -17.37
N GLN A 122 -5.59 18.86 -16.55
CA GLN A 122 -4.20 19.33 -16.33
C GLN A 122 -3.46 18.50 -15.27
N TYR A 123 -4.18 17.85 -14.35
CA TYR A 123 -3.60 17.18 -13.17
C TYR A 123 -3.61 15.65 -13.25
N VAL A 124 -4.39 15.05 -14.14
CA VAL A 124 -4.46 13.58 -14.28
C VAL A 124 -3.13 12.97 -14.71
N ILE A 125 -2.85 11.76 -14.22
CA ILE A 125 -1.59 11.04 -14.50
C ILE A 125 -1.39 10.72 -16.00
N TYR A 126 -2.46 10.77 -16.80
CA TYR A 126 -2.42 10.53 -18.25
C TYR A 126 -1.58 11.54 -19.03
N ASN A 127 -1.27 12.70 -18.44
CA ASN A 127 -0.38 13.71 -19.03
C ASN A 127 1.10 13.33 -18.96
N TYR A 128 1.44 12.24 -18.27
CA TYR A 128 2.83 11.86 -18.00
C TYR A 128 3.14 10.49 -18.60
N GLU A 129 4.39 10.34 -19.05
CA GLU A 129 4.89 9.09 -19.62
C GLU A 129 5.75 8.36 -18.59
N ALA A 130 5.36 7.14 -18.24
CA ALA A 130 6.17 6.29 -17.36
C ALA A 130 7.38 5.73 -18.13
N LYS A 131 8.56 5.74 -17.50
CA LYS A 131 9.80 5.21 -18.07
C LYS A 131 10.03 3.77 -17.62
N PHE A 132 10.43 2.90 -18.54
CA PHE A 132 10.74 1.50 -18.24
C PHE A 132 12.06 1.42 -17.47
N THR A 133 11.97 1.42 -16.14
CA THR A 133 13.14 1.39 -15.23
C THR A 133 13.58 -0.03 -14.88
N GLY A 134 12.74 -1.03 -15.13
CA GLY A 134 13.07 -2.44 -14.88
C GLY A 134 14.33 -2.89 -15.62
N VAL A 135 14.53 -2.43 -16.86
CA VAL A 135 15.73 -2.72 -17.68
C VAL A 135 17.03 -2.19 -17.05
N LEU A 136 16.93 -1.15 -16.22
CA LEU A 136 18.06 -0.55 -15.50
C LEU A 136 18.32 -1.24 -14.15
N GLY A 137 17.60 -2.32 -13.85
CA GLY A 137 17.73 -3.05 -12.58
C GLY A 137 16.95 -2.42 -11.42
N SER A 138 16.03 -1.48 -11.68
CA SER A 138 15.13 -0.90 -10.67
C SER A 138 14.32 -1.98 -9.94
N ALA A 139 13.84 -1.67 -8.73
CA ALA A 139 12.85 -2.49 -8.04
C ALA A 139 11.43 -2.40 -8.66
N TYR A 140 11.23 -1.41 -9.54
CA TYR A 140 9.98 -1.11 -10.20
C TYR A 140 10.10 -1.29 -11.71
N GLN A 141 9.08 -1.83 -12.35
CA GLN A 141 9.04 -1.97 -13.80
C GLN A 141 9.00 -0.61 -14.47
N GLN A 142 8.11 0.27 -14.03
CA GLN A 142 7.99 1.62 -14.57
C GLN A 142 7.94 2.66 -13.46
N CYS A 143 8.54 3.82 -13.72
CA CYS A 143 8.46 4.98 -12.83
C CYS A 143 8.05 6.22 -13.62
N TYR A 144 7.23 7.07 -13.01
CA TYR A 144 7.00 8.44 -13.46
C TYR A 144 8.08 9.34 -12.86
N MET A 145 8.76 10.13 -13.70
CA MET A 145 9.79 11.08 -13.28
C MET A 145 9.24 12.50 -13.41
N PHE A 146 9.40 13.31 -12.36
CA PHE A 146 8.95 14.70 -12.33
C PHE A 146 10.10 15.59 -11.92
N GLU A 147 10.21 16.77 -12.56
CA GLU A 147 11.16 17.79 -12.12
C GLU A 147 10.82 18.27 -10.70
N PRO A 148 11.82 18.55 -9.85
CA PRO A 148 11.59 19.10 -8.52
C PRO A 148 10.71 20.35 -8.59
N ARG A 149 9.63 20.38 -7.81
CA ARG A 149 8.83 21.59 -7.62
C ARG A 149 9.39 22.37 -6.42
N GLY A 150 10.10 23.46 -6.71
CA GLY A 150 10.65 24.40 -5.72
C GLY A 150 12.14 24.68 -5.95
N THR A 151 12.63 25.77 -5.36
CA THR A 151 14.09 26.00 -5.23
C THR A 151 14.61 25.04 -4.17
N VAL A 152 15.44 24.08 -4.57
CA VAL A 152 16.28 23.36 -3.61
C VAL A 152 17.27 24.41 -3.10
N GLY A 153 17.12 24.83 -1.84
CA GLY A 153 18.10 25.72 -1.23
C GLY A 153 19.46 25.02 -1.22
N GLU A 154 20.49 25.72 -1.72
CA GLU A 154 21.89 25.31 -1.60
C GLU A 154 22.32 25.24 -0.12
#